data_AF-A0A8C4VH99-F1
#
_entry.id   AF-A0A8C4VH99-F1
#
_cell.length_a   1.000
_cell.length_b   1.000
_cell.length_c   1.000
_cell.angle_alpha   90.00
_cell.angle_beta   90.00
_cell.angle_gamma   90.00
#
_symmetry.space_group_name_H-M   'P 1'
#
loop_
_entity.id
_entity.type
_entity.pdbx_description
1 polymer ?
#
loop_
_entity_poly.entity_id
_entity_poly.type
_entity_poly.pdbx_seq_one_letter_code
_entity_poly.pdbx_strand_id
1 'polypeptide(L)'
;MDFTEAYSDRCSSVGLAAREGNVKSLRKLIKQGYSVDVPDNRGWMPIHEAAFHNSSECLKLLINAAPADNYIKSKTFEGTCALHLSANNGCLESISVLLEAGAETNDVTYEETTPLFLAVENGHLEIIKLLLQHGANINGSHSWSGWNSLHQASFQGHTEIIKLLLEKGANKECVDDFGITPLFIAAQYGKLESLRILISHGANVNCQAKDKATPLFIAAQEGHAECVDLLLSKGANPNLYCNEEEWQLPIHAAAQMGHSNLLGLLIPVTDRTCDTGKDKVSPVYSAVYGGNEECLEMLLKEGYSPDAQKCLIFGCISPMCMVFQKKFYGLIPILLKHGIHLLGINLGYCLHHKKFSWFRHFLKVGCPMPAGERSLEFTKYAAKAQEQYKEWLPYLFLAGFNPLNLLCRLWIYSVNDDILNFTLEFTNWKRLPPAIEQNLSDHKETSTWVPRNHFAFIPSLAHLCRLEIRSILKSEHLQSDQFIRKLPLPTCLQDYLLYLDILRVNGIPELVDVQGEWDAGTFYPTYSSSEDTKKGSMCC
;
A
#
# COMPACT_ATOMS: atom_id res chain seq x y z
N MET A 1 44.03 -17.95 11.08
CA MET A 1 43.34 -18.28 12.33
C MET A 1 42.01 -18.87 11.94
N ASP A 2 41.84 -20.16 12.18
CA ASP A 2 40.62 -20.89 11.88
C ASP A 2 39.59 -20.51 12.96
N PHE A 3 38.58 -19.73 12.58
CA PHE A 3 37.56 -19.21 13.51
C PHE A 3 36.61 -20.31 14.02
N THR A 4 36.76 -21.56 13.58
CA THR A 4 35.93 -22.68 14.04
C THR A 4 36.25 -23.12 15.47
N GLU A 5 37.46 -22.90 16.00
CA GLU A 5 37.80 -23.21 17.40
C GLU A 5 37.15 -22.25 18.41
N ALA A 6 36.84 -21.01 18.00
CA ALA A 6 36.16 -20.03 18.87
C ALA A 6 34.70 -20.42 19.18
N TYR A 7 34.11 -21.29 18.38
CA TYR A 7 32.75 -21.83 18.55
C TYR A 7 32.73 -23.26 19.10
N SER A 8 33.87 -23.80 19.55
CA SER A 8 33.83 -25.11 20.20
C SER A 8 33.13 -25.00 21.55
N ASP A 9 32.01 -25.71 21.68
CA ASP A 9 31.12 -25.82 22.82
C ASP A 9 31.79 -26.55 24.00
N ARG A 10 33.02 -26.15 24.35
CA ARG A 10 33.89 -26.78 25.34
C ARG A 10 33.44 -26.41 26.75
N CYS A 11 32.29 -26.95 27.15
CA CYS A 11 31.86 -26.92 28.54
C CYS A 11 32.84 -27.74 29.41
N SER A 12 32.95 -27.39 30.70
CA SER A 12 33.76 -28.13 31.66
C SER A 12 33.27 -29.59 31.80
N SER A 13 34.08 -30.50 32.35
CA SER A 13 33.63 -31.88 32.61
C SER A 13 32.40 -31.95 33.51
N VAL A 14 32.27 -31.00 34.43
CA VAL A 14 31.08 -30.80 35.26
C VAL A 14 29.89 -30.32 34.43
N GLY A 15 30.11 -29.34 33.54
CA GLY A 15 29.10 -28.86 32.59
C GLY A 15 28.61 -29.94 31.62
N LEU A 16 29.51 -30.78 31.09
CA LEU A 16 29.15 -31.90 30.22
C LEU A 16 28.30 -32.94 30.98
N ALA A 17 28.68 -33.27 32.22
CA ALA A 17 27.89 -34.18 33.05
C ALA A 17 26.50 -33.60 33.39
N ALA A 18 26.40 -32.29 33.57
CA ALA A 18 25.13 -31.57 33.76
C ALA A 18 24.25 -31.59 32.51
N ARG A 19 24.85 -31.29 31.35
CA ARG A 19 24.25 -31.36 30.01
C ARG A 19 23.66 -32.73 29.70
N GLU A 20 24.41 -33.79 29.96
CA GLU A 20 23.99 -35.18 29.74
C GLU A 20 23.02 -35.72 30.81
N GLY A 21 22.76 -34.96 31.88
CA GLY A 21 21.97 -35.44 33.02
C GLY A 21 22.64 -36.58 33.80
N ASN A 22 23.96 -36.74 33.70
CA ASN A 22 24.70 -37.85 34.29
C ASN A 22 25.03 -37.59 35.77
N VAL A 23 24.04 -37.79 36.63
CA VAL A 23 24.10 -37.58 38.09
C VAL A 23 25.28 -38.33 38.74
N LYS A 24 25.58 -39.55 38.30
CA LYS A 24 26.67 -40.37 38.86
C LYS A 24 28.04 -39.76 38.56
N SER A 25 28.27 -39.39 37.30
CA SER A 25 29.51 -38.73 36.90
C SER A 25 29.66 -37.37 37.57
N LEU A 26 28.59 -36.57 37.61
CA LEU A 26 28.59 -35.27 38.27
C LEU A 26 28.95 -35.37 39.76
N ARG A 27 28.32 -36.30 40.51
CA ARG A 27 28.64 -36.52 41.92
C ARG A 27 30.09 -36.92 42.13
N LYS A 28 30.65 -37.77 41.25
CA LYS A 28 32.06 -38.18 41.31
C LYS A 28 32.99 -36.98 41.09
N LEU A 29 32.72 -36.14 40.09
CA LEU A 29 33.51 -34.96 39.77
C LEU A 29 33.50 -33.94 40.92
N ILE A 30 32.32 -33.65 41.49
CA ILE A 30 32.20 -32.77 42.66
C ILE A 30 33.02 -33.31 43.85
N LYS A 31 32.93 -34.63 44.11
CA LYS A 31 33.69 -35.27 45.21
C LYS A 31 35.21 -35.28 44.98
N GLN A 32 35.64 -35.18 43.74
CA GLN A 32 37.05 -35.03 43.34
C GLN A 32 37.54 -33.57 43.40
N GLY A 33 36.67 -32.61 43.76
CA GLY A 33 37.03 -31.19 43.90
C GLY A 33 37.01 -30.40 42.60
N TYR A 34 36.35 -30.90 41.55
CA TYR A 34 36.14 -30.11 40.33
C TYR A 34 35.19 -28.94 40.61
N SER A 35 35.54 -27.74 40.13
CA SER A 35 34.71 -26.57 40.36
C SER A 35 33.41 -26.59 39.56
N VAL A 36 32.32 -26.14 40.20
CA VAL A 36 30.97 -26.11 39.61
C VAL A 36 30.63 -24.77 38.94
N ASP A 37 31.53 -23.79 39.03
CA ASP A 37 31.32 -22.40 38.62
C ASP A 37 32.21 -21.95 37.45
N VAL A 38 32.74 -22.91 36.67
CA VAL A 38 33.57 -22.59 35.50
C VAL A 38 32.67 -22.33 34.28
N PRO A 39 32.61 -21.10 33.76
CA PRO A 39 31.85 -20.80 32.55
C PRO A 39 32.57 -21.31 31.29
N ASP A 40 31.78 -21.64 30.27
CA ASP A 40 32.29 -21.89 28.91
C ASP A 40 32.47 -20.57 28.10
N ASN A 41 32.76 -20.69 26.81
CA ASN A 41 32.94 -19.55 25.89
C ASN A 41 31.66 -18.74 25.59
N ARG A 42 30.48 -19.21 26.00
CA ARG A 42 29.20 -18.49 25.94
C ARG A 42 28.85 -17.82 27.27
N GLY A 43 29.71 -17.99 28.29
CA GLY A 43 29.42 -17.60 29.66
C GLY A 43 28.49 -18.57 30.38
N TRP A 44 28.24 -19.77 29.82
CA TRP A 44 27.40 -20.77 30.46
C TRP A 44 28.19 -21.53 31.52
N MET A 45 27.72 -21.44 32.74
CA MET A 45 28.16 -22.27 33.85
C MET A 45 27.38 -23.60 33.88
N PRO A 46 27.87 -24.67 34.54
CA PRO A 46 27.17 -25.95 34.65
C PRO A 46 25.70 -25.88 35.08
N ILE A 47 25.31 -24.88 35.87
CA ILE A 47 23.91 -24.63 36.23
C ILE A 47 23.02 -24.30 35.01
N HIS A 48 23.54 -23.54 34.05
CA HIS A 48 22.86 -23.19 32.81
C HIS A 48 22.66 -24.42 31.92
N GLU A 49 23.67 -25.29 31.83
CA GLU A 49 23.58 -26.58 31.14
C GLU A 49 22.51 -27.49 31.75
N ALA A 50 22.53 -27.66 33.08
CA ALA A 50 21.52 -28.46 33.76
C ALA A 50 20.11 -27.89 33.59
N ALA A 51 19.97 -26.57 33.65
CA ALA A 51 18.71 -25.86 33.47
C ALA A 51 18.14 -26.05 32.06
N PHE A 52 18.95 -25.80 31.02
CA PHE A 52 18.56 -25.91 29.61
C PHE A 52 18.16 -27.33 29.20
N HIS A 53 18.81 -28.36 29.77
CA HIS A 53 18.56 -29.77 29.44
C HIS A 53 17.58 -30.49 30.37
N ASN A 54 16.89 -29.77 31.25
CA ASN A 54 15.98 -30.32 32.27
C ASN A 54 16.63 -31.37 33.20
N SER A 55 17.93 -31.27 33.46
CA SER A 55 18.68 -32.18 34.32
C SER A 55 18.50 -31.83 35.80
N SER A 56 17.26 -31.87 36.30
CA SER A 56 16.85 -31.36 37.62
C SER A 56 17.64 -31.96 38.80
N GLU A 57 17.98 -33.24 38.75
CA GLU A 57 18.82 -33.88 39.79
C GLU A 57 20.27 -33.40 39.74
N CYS A 58 20.82 -33.17 38.54
CA CYS A 58 22.12 -32.51 38.40
C CYS A 58 22.06 -31.07 38.91
N LEU A 59 20.98 -30.36 38.63
CA LEU A 59 20.74 -29.00 39.07
C LEU A 59 20.73 -28.89 40.60
N LYS A 60 20.01 -29.78 41.30
CA LYS A 60 20.03 -29.89 42.77
C LYS A 60 21.44 -30.14 43.31
N LEU A 61 22.21 -31.02 42.67
CA LEU A 61 23.59 -31.30 43.09
C LEU A 61 24.50 -30.08 42.92
N LEU A 62 24.37 -29.36 41.80
CA LEU A 62 25.16 -28.16 41.51
C LEU A 62 24.85 -27.04 42.50
N ILE A 63 23.56 -26.80 42.78
CA ILE A 63 23.13 -25.77 43.75
C ILE A 63 23.65 -26.12 45.16
N ASN A 64 23.53 -27.36 45.60
CA ASN A 64 24.02 -27.79 46.92
C ASN A 64 25.55 -27.77 47.05
N ALA A 65 26.27 -27.96 45.95
CA ALA A 65 27.73 -27.93 45.93
C ALA A 65 28.32 -26.54 45.66
N ALA A 66 27.47 -25.53 45.43
CA ALA A 66 27.89 -24.20 45.04
C ALA A 66 28.72 -23.52 46.14
N PRO A 67 29.81 -22.83 45.79
CA PRO A 67 30.68 -22.17 46.77
C PRO A 67 30.09 -20.86 47.34
N ALA A 68 29.04 -20.31 46.72
CA ALA A 68 28.44 -19.03 47.10
C ALA A 68 26.95 -18.96 46.76
N ASP A 69 26.19 -18.21 47.58
CA ASP A 69 24.75 -17.97 47.40
C ASP A 69 24.42 -17.29 46.05
N ASN A 70 25.40 -16.63 45.42
CA ASN A 70 25.20 -15.94 44.14
C ASN A 70 25.25 -16.87 42.92
N TYR A 71 25.57 -18.16 43.09
CA TYR A 71 25.68 -19.12 41.98
C TYR A 71 24.36 -19.27 41.19
N ILE A 72 23.23 -19.27 41.89
CA ILE A 72 21.90 -19.34 41.27
C ILE A 72 21.52 -18.08 40.48
N LYS A 73 22.17 -16.94 40.80
CA LYS A 73 21.99 -15.65 40.14
C LYS A 73 23.02 -15.40 39.03
N SER A 74 23.82 -16.42 38.70
CA SER A 74 24.76 -16.32 37.58
C SER A 74 24.03 -16.03 36.28
N LYS A 75 24.65 -15.20 35.45
CA LYS A 75 24.13 -14.79 34.15
C LYS A 75 25.14 -15.10 33.05
N THR A 76 24.65 -15.52 31.89
CA THR A 76 25.45 -15.66 30.67
C THR A 76 25.86 -14.28 30.12
N PHE A 77 26.62 -14.26 29.01
CA PHE A 77 26.96 -13.02 28.33
C PHE A 77 25.76 -12.26 27.73
N GLU A 78 24.58 -12.88 27.67
CA GLU A 78 23.33 -12.24 27.23
C GLU A 78 22.48 -11.75 28.42
N GLY A 79 22.98 -11.93 29.66
CA GLY A 79 22.22 -11.63 30.87
C GLY A 79 21.24 -12.74 31.26
N THR A 80 21.24 -13.87 30.57
CA THR A 80 20.31 -14.99 30.79
C THR A 80 20.73 -15.79 32.02
N CYS A 81 19.80 -16.02 32.96
CA CYS A 81 20.03 -16.91 34.12
C CYS A 81 19.44 -18.31 33.88
N ALA A 82 19.76 -19.26 34.76
CA ALA A 82 19.23 -20.63 34.70
C ALA A 82 17.68 -20.69 34.62
N LEU A 83 16.97 -19.77 35.28
CA LEU A 83 15.51 -19.71 35.25
C LEU A 83 14.98 -19.34 33.86
N HIS A 84 15.62 -18.39 33.17
CA HIS A 84 15.28 -18.03 31.78
C HIS A 84 15.44 -19.22 30.82
N LEU A 85 16.57 -19.93 30.91
CA LEU A 85 16.83 -21.09 30.03
C LEU A 85 15.82 -22.20 30.26
N SER A 86 15.50 -22.49 31.52
CA SER A 86 14.49 -23.49 31.87
C SER A 86 13.10 -23.08 31.35
N ALA A 87 12.77 -21.78 31.44
CA ALA A 87 11.48 -21.25 31.02
C ALA A 87 11.33 -21.29 29.49
N ASN A 88 12.38 -20.93 28.76
CA ASN A 88 12.42 -20.98 27.30
C ASN A 88 12.26 -22.42 26.76
N ASN A 89 12.91 -23.40 27.41
CA ASN A 89 12.97 -24.78 26.91
C ASN A 89 11.91 -25.73 27.48
N GLY A 90 10.96 -25.24 28.29
CA GLY A 90 9.91 -26.11 28.82
C GLY A 90 10.37 -27.05 29.93
N CYS A 91 11.47 -26.72 30.63
CA CYS A 91 12.08 -27.57 31.67
C CYS A 91 11.38 -27.40 33.03
N LEU A 92 10.19 -27.98 33.20
CA LEU A 92 9.32 -27.81 34.37
C LEU A 92 9.99 -28.21 35.70
N GLU A 93 10.68 -29.35 35.73
CA GLU A 93 11.36 -29.85 36.92
C GLU A 93 12.53 -28.94 37.31
N SER A 94 13.30 -28.45 36.33
CA SER A 94 14.36 -27.46 36.57
C SER A 94 13.80 -26.13 37.12
N ILE A 95 12.68 -25.62 36.59
CA ILE A 95 12.01 -24.42 37.14
C ILE A 95 11.66 -24.62 38.62
N SER A 96 11.07 -25.77 38.96
CA SER A 96 10.66 -26.06 40.35
C SER A 96 11.87 -26.02 41.30
N VAL A 97 12.96 -26.70 40.92
CA VAL A 97 14.21 -26.70 41.69
C VAL A 97 14.81 -25.31 41.84
N LEU A 98 14.81 -24.50 40.78
CA LEU A 98 15.38 -23.15 40.81
C LEU A 98 14.56 -22.21 41.71
N LEU A 99 13.23 -22.26 41.62
CA LEU A 99 12.35 -21.43 42.44
C LEU A 99 12.42 -21.83 43.93
N GLU A 100 12.43 -23.13 44.24
CA GLU A 100 12.61 -23.63 45.61
C GLU A 100 13.97 -23.22 46.21
N ALA A 101 15.00 -23.11 45.36
CA ALA A 101 16.33 -22.65 45.75
C ALA A 101 16.48 -21.12 45.80
N GLY A 102 15.40 -20.35 45.57
CA GLY A 102 15.38 -18.89 45.69
C GLY A 102 15.88 -18.13 44.47
N ALA A 103 15.74 -18.70 43.26
CA ALA A 103 15.99 -17.95 42.02
C ALA A 103 15.06 -16.73 41.92
N GLU A 104 15.61 -15.60 41.47
CA GLU A 104 14.81 -14.38 41.24
C GLU A 104 13.84 -14.62 40.08
N THR A 105 12.54 -14.51 40.35
CA THR A 105 11.49 -14.86 39.39
C THR A 105 11.31 -13.75 38.34
N ASN A 106 11.66 -12.52 38.70
CA ASN A 106 11.52 -11.33 37.86
C ASN A 106 12.86 -10.84 37.29
N ASP A 107 13.87 -11.69 37.33
CA ASP A 107 15.19 -11.37 36.79
C ASP A 107 15.05 -11.11 35.28
N VAL A 108 15.90 -10.23 34.74
CA VAL A 108 15.86 -9.89 33.31
C VAL A 108 17.19 -10.13 32.63
N THR A 109 17.11 -10.45 31.33
CA THR A 109 18.25 -10.42 30.40
C THR A 109 18.68 -8.97 30.10
N TYR A 110 19.74 -8.78 29.31
CA TYR A 110 20.11 -7.44 28.86
C TYR A 110 19.08 -6.80 27.94
N GLU A 111 18.21 -7.58 27.31
CA GLU A 111 17.08 -7.10 26.50
C GLU A 111 15.79 -6.97 27.32
N GLU A 112 15.90 -6.89 28.64
CA GLU A 112 14.75 -6.79 29.56
C GLU A 112 13.75 -7.95 29.46
N THR A 113 14.17 -9.11 28.94
CA THR A 113 13.32 -10.30 28.83
C THR A 113 13.18 -10.97 30.18
N THR A 114 11.95 -11.29 30.61
CA THR A 114 11.68 -12.06 31.83
C THR A 114 11.52 -13.56 31.53
N PRO A 115 11.70 -14.46 32.53
CA PRO A 115 11.40 -15.89 32.38
C PRO A 115 9.93 -16.14 32.01
N LEU A 116 9.01 -15.33 32.56
CA LEU A 116 7.58 -15.40 32.24
C LEU A 116 7.33 -15.15 30.75
N PHE A 117 8.00 -14.14 30.17
CA PHE A 117 7.88 -13.84 28.75
C PHE A 117 8.32 -15.02 27.88
N LEU A 118 9.49 -15.61 28.15
CA LEU A 118 10.01 -16.76 27.39
C LEU A 118 9.09 -17.97 27.48
N ALA A 119 8.51 -18.23 28.65
CA ALA A 119 7.54 -19.31 28.82
C ALA A 119 6.25 -19.07 28.01
N VAL A 120 5.79 -17.82 27.95
CA VAL A 120 4.62 -17.41 27.16
C VAL A 120 4.89 -17.50 25.67
N GLU A 121 6.03 -17.00 25.20
CA GLU A 121 6.45 -17.05 23.80
C GLU A 121 6.49 -18.48 23.26
N ASN A 122 6.98 -19.43 24.07
CA ASN A 122 7.12 -20.83 23.68
C ASN A 122 5.91 -21.70 24.07
N GLY A 123 4.85 -21.13 24.64
CA GLY A 123 3.61 -21.85 24.91
C GLY A 123 3.62 -22.76 26.15
N HIS A 124 4.55 -22.60 27.08
CA HIS A 124 4.77 -23.50 28.22
C HIS A 124 3.81 -23.24 29.39
N LEU A 125 2.53 -23.62 29.23
CA LEU A 125 1.44 -23.31 30.18
C LEU A 125 1.72 -23.67 31.65
N GLU A 126 2.26 -24.86 31.92
CA GLU A 126 2.52 -25.29 33.31
C GLU A 126 3.66 -24.48 33.96
N ILE A 127 4.66 -24.07 33.19
CA ILE A 127 5.72 -23.18 33.66
C ILE A 127 5.16 -21.80 33.97
N ILE A 128 4.28 -21.28 33.11
CA ILE A 128 3.61 -19.98 33.33
C ILE A 128 2.84 -20.01 34.66
N LYS A 129 2.07 -21.07 34.92
CA LYS A 129 1.35 -21.23 36.20
C LYS A 129 2.32 -21.22 37.38
N LEU A 130 3.43 -21.93 37.29
CA LEU A 130 4.42 -22.05 38.36
C LEU A 130 5.16 -20.74 38.62
N LEU A 131 5.56 -20.02 37.57
CA LEU A 131 6.19 -18.69 37.67
C LEU A 131 5.24 -17.68 38.31
N LEU A 132 3.96 -17.66 37.89
CA LEU A 132 2.96 -16.76 38.48
C LEU A 132 2.67 -17.08 39.96
N GLN A 133 2.70 -18.36 40.35
CA GLN A 133 2.59 -18.77 41.76
C GLN A 133 3.76 -18.26 42.62
N HIS A 134 4.94 -18.09 42.02
CA HIS A 134 6.15 -17.58 42.68
C HIS A 134 6.36 -16.07 42.48
N GLY A 135 5.31 -15.33 42.11
CA GLY A 135 5.36 -13.87 42.08
C GLY A 135 5.99 -13.28 40.82
N ALA A 136 5.98 -14.00 39.70
CA ALA A 136 6.31 -13.41 38.40
C ALA A 136 5.39 -12.20 38.12
N ASN A 137 5.99 -11.09 37.69
CA ASN A 137 5.31 -9.86 37.34
C ASN A 137 4.55 -10.07 36.04
N ILE A 138 3.25 -10.28 36.17
CA ILE A 138 2.35 -10.54 35.04
C ILE A 138 2.28 -9.39 34.03
N ASN A 139 2.59 -8.18 34.47
CA ASN A 139 2.63 -6.97 33.63
C ASN A 139 4.07 -6.57 33.30
N GLY A 140 5.05 -7.46 33.53
CA GLY A 140 6.45 -7.21 33.19
C GLY A 140 6.60 -6.99 31.69
N SER A 141 7.33 -5.94 31.31
CA SER A 141 7.71 -5.72 29.93
C SER A 141 8.76 -6.76 29.49
N HIS A 142 8.87 -6.88 28.17
CA HIS A 142 9.95 -7.47 27.43
C HIS A 142 10.45 -6.41 26.47
N SER A 143 11.78 -6.24 26.39
CA SER A 143 12.41 -5.14 25.68
C SER A 143 12.04 -3.77 26.23
N TRP A 144 12.77 -2.76 25.76
CA TRP A 144 12.53 -1.35 26.06
C TRP A 144 11.28 -0.80 25.40
N SER A 145 10.56 -1.60 24.59
CA SER A 145 9.39 -1.16 23.81
C SER A 145 8.06 -1.26 24.55
N GLY A 146 8.04 -1.72 25.81
CA GLY A 146 6.79 -1.91 26.57
C GLY A 146 5.94 -3.12 26.14
N TRP A 147 6.42 -3.93 25.19
CA TRP A 147 5.78 -5.21 24.82
C TRP A 147 5.74 -6.14 26.05
N ASN A 148 4.71 -6.96 26.23
CA ASN A 148 4.62 -7.83 27.41
C ASN A 148 4.03 -9.21 27.09
N SER A 149 3.92 -10.07 28.10
CA SER A 149 3.38 -11.42 27.97
C SER A 149 1.97 -11.47 27.36
N LEU A 150 1.08 -10.51 27.65
CA LEU A 150 -0.27 -10.53 27.08
C LEU A 150 -0.26 -10.13 25.60
N HIS A 151 0.61 -9.22 25.18
CA HIS A 151 0.84 -8.93 23.76
C HIS A 151 1.36 -10.18 23.03
N GLN A 152 2.39 -10.83 23.59
CA GLN A 152 2.98 -12.02 22.99
C GLN A 152 1.98 -13.18 22.87
N ALA A 153 1.21 -13.46 23.92
CA ALA A 153 0.19 -14.51 23.87
C ALA A 153 -0.90 -14.20 22.82
N SER A 154 -1.27 -12.92 22.67
CA SER A 154 -2.24 -12.45 21.68
C SER A 154 -1.71 -12.58 20.25
N PHE A 155 -0.44 -12.24 20.02
CA PHE A 155 0.28 -12.41 18.75
C PHE A 155 0.36 -13.89 18.35
N GLN A 156 0.75 -14.77 19.27
CA GLN A 156 0.90 -16.20 18.98
C GLN A 156 -0.45 -16.93 18.87
N GLY A 157 -1.55 -16.35 19.37
CA GLY A 157 -2.84 -17.02 19.38
C GLY A 157 -2.99 -18.04 20.51
N HIS A 158 -2.21 -17.91 21.59
CA HIS A 158 -2.22 -18.86 22.71
C HIS A 158 -3.40 -18.64 23.65
N THR A 159 -4.59 -19.03 23.22
CA THR A 159 -5.87 -18.77 23.89
C THR A 159 -5.91 -19.16 25.38
N GLU A 160 -5.39 -20.34 25.74
CA GLU A 160 -5.36 -20.80 27.15
C GLU A 160 -4.39 -19.96 28.00
N ILE A 161 -3.29 -19.48 27.41
CA ILE A 161 -2.36 -18.58 28.09
C ILE A 161 -3.00 -17.20 28.27
N ILE A 162 -3.70 -16.68 27.26
CA ILE A 162 -4.43 -15.41 27.36
C ILE A 162 -5.44 -15.47 28.51
N LYS A 163 -6.26 -16.53 28.56
CA LYS A 163 -7.23 -16.74 29.66
C LYS A 163 -6.53 -16.76 31.02
N LEU A 164 -5.49 -17.57 31.17
CA LEU A 164 -4.72 -17.66 32.41
C LEU A 164 -4.15 -16.30 32.84
N LEU A 165 -3.54 -15.55 31.92
CA LEU A 165 -2.97 -14.24 32.22
C LEU A 165 -4.05 -13.25 32.68
N LEU A 166 -5.20 -13.21 32.00
CA LEU A 166 -6.32 -12.34 32.36
C LEU A 166 -6.93 -12.72 33.72
N GLU A 167 -7.13 -14.02 33.98
CA GLU A 167 -7.61 -14.54 35.27
C GLU A 167 -6.66 -14.20 36.43
N LYS A 168 -5.36 -14.11 36.14
CA LYS A 168 -4.31 -13.73 37.10
C LYS A 168 -4.08 -12.22 37.20
N GLY A 169 -4.90 -11.42 36.55
CA GLY A 169 -4.89 -9.95 36.69
C GLY A 169 -3.95 -9.21 35.74
N ALA A 170 -3.61 -9.81 34.59
CA ALA A 170 -2.92 -9.09 33.52
C ALA A 170 -3.75 -7.87 33.10
N ASN A 171 -3.09 -6.72 32.90
CA ASN A 171 -3.75 -5.54 32.40
C ASN A 171 -4.09 -5.73 30.92
N LYS A 172 -5.38 -5.99 30.63
CA LYS A 172 -5.89 -6.11 29.25
C LYS A 172 -5.74 -4.85 28.39
N GLU A 173 -5.59 -3.68 29.03
CA GLU A 173 -5.34 -2.39 28.38
C GLU A 173 -3.86 -2.00 28.47
N CYS A 174 -2.94 -2.95 28.68
CA CYS A 174 -1.53 -2.65 28.55
C CYS A 174 -1.21 -2.16 27.14
N VAL A 175 -0.25 -1.25 27.04
CA VAL A 175 0.19 -0.68 25.77
C VAL A 175 1.70 -0.78 25.66
N ASP A 176 2.17 -1.00 24.44
CA ASP A 176 3.57 -0.80 24.08
C ASP A 176 3.90 0.69 23.84
N ASP A 177 5.13 0.98 23.44
CA ASP A 177 5.64 2.31 23.13
C ASP A 177 4.94 2.97 21.93
N PHE A 178 4.14 2.24 21.16
CA PHE A 178 3.31 2.76 20.07
C PHE A 178 1.83 2.87 20.46
N GLY A 179 1.48 2.62 21.72
CA GLY A 179 0.09 2.64 22.18
C GLY A 179 -0.69 1.39 21.74
N ILE A 180 -0.02 0.36 21.25
CA ILE A 180 -0.63 -0.86 20.72
C ILE A 180 -1.07 -1.73 21.89
N THR A 181 -2.32 -2.20 21.86
CA THR A 181 -2.88 -3.10 22.89
C THR A 181 -2.84 -4.56 22.44
N PRO A 182 -2.99 -5.54 23.35
CA PRO A 182 -3.14 -6.94 22.97
C PRO A 182 -4.33 -7.19 22.04
N LEU A 183 -5.42 -6.42 22.21
CA LEU A 183 -6.60 -6.49 21.33
C LEU A 183 -6.26 -6.03 19.90
N PHE A 184 -5.49 -4.95 19.77
CA PHE A 184 -5.00 -4.47 18.50
C PHE A 184 -4.14 -5.53 17.80
N ILE A 185 -3.21 -6.17 18.52
CA ILE A 185 -2.38 -7.25 17.99
C ILE A 185 -3.21 -8.43 17.51
N ALA A 186 -4.18 -8.89 18.30
CA ALA A 186 -5.07 -9.96 17.88
C ALA A 186 -5.83 -9.61 16.59
N ALA A 187 -6.25 -8.35 16.44
CA ALA A 187 -6.94 -7.86 15.24
C ALA A 187 -6.00 -7.77 14.02
N GLN A 188 -4.77 -7.27 14.20
CA GLN A 188 -3.77 -7.14 13.13
C GLN A 188 -3.35 -8.49 12.54
N TYR A 189 -3.18 -9.51 13.38
CA TYR A 189 -2.72 -10.83 12.96
C TYR A 189 -3.85 -11.85 12.77
N GLY A 190 -5.11 -11.39 12.73
CA GLY A 190 -6.27 -12.25 12.44
C GLY A 190 -6.51 -13.34 13.49
N LYS A 191 -6.10 -13.13 14.74
CA LYS A 191 -6.23 -14.11 15.83
C LYS A 191 -7.63 -14.03 16.44
N LEU A 192 -8.62 -14.53 15.71
CA LEU A 192 -10.05 -14.41 16.07
C LEU A 192 -10.36 -14.85 17.50
N GLU A 193 -9.83 -16.00 17.94
CA GLU A 193 -10.11 -16.50 19.29
C GLU A 193 -9.40 -15.69 20.38
N SER A 194 -8.18 -15.18 20.14
CA SER A 194 -7.55 -14.21 21.04
C SER A 194 -8.40 -12.96 21.18
N LEU A 195 -8.87 -12.43 20.05
CA LEU A 195 -9.73 -11.26 19.98
C LEU A 195 -11.03 -11.49 20.77
N ARG A 196 -11.69 -12.64 20.58
CA ARG A 196 -12.90 -13.04 21.32
C ARG A 196 -12.67 -13.07 22.82
N ILE A 197 -11.57 -13.68 23.27
CA ILE A 197 -11.24 -13.80 24.70
C ILE A 197 -11.00 -12.42 25.31
N LEU A 198 -10.19 -11.58 24.66
CA LEU A 198 -9.90 -10.22 25.14
C LEU A 198 -11.18 -9.38 25.26
N ILE A 199 -12.04 -9.40 24.25
CA ILE A 199 -13.33 -8.69 24.28
C ILE A 199 -14.23 -9.24 25.40
N SER A 200 -14.28 -10.56 25.59
CA SER A 200 -15.08 -11.17 26.67
C SER A 200 -14.63 -10.78 28.08
N HIS A 201 -13.36 -10.41 28.24
CA HIS A 201 -12.79 -9.85 29.47
C HIS A 201 -12.91 -8.32 29.56
N GLY A 202 -13.64 -7.70 28.63
CA GLY A 202 -13.96 -6.28 28.62
C GLY A 202 -12.86 -5.39 28.02
N ALA A 203 -12.03 -5.90 27.12
CA ALA A 203 -11.06 -5.07 26.41
C ALA A 203 -11.76 -3.99 25.58
N ASN A 204 -11.22 -2.77 25.55
CA ASN A 204 -11.80 -1.67 24.79
C ASN A 204 -11.67 -1.88 23.27
N VAL A 205 -12.79 -2.23 22.62
CA VAL A 205 -12.86 -2.43 21.15
C VAL A 205 -12.54 -1.18 20.32
N ASN A 206 -12.60 0.01 20.93
CA ASN A 206 -12.32 1.29 20.31
C ASN A 206 -11.00 1.91 20.82
N CYS A 207 -10.07 1.10 21.34
CA CYS A 207 -8.74 1.59 21.68
C CYS A 207 -8.03 2.17 20.44
N GLN A 208 -7.14 3.13 20.68
CA GLN A 208 -6.37 3.78 19.62
C GLN A 208 -4.89 3.71 19.96
N ALA A 209 -4.09 3.26 18.99
CA ALA A 209 -2.64 3.42 19.03
C ALA A 209 -2.26 4.90 18.94
N LYS A 210 -0.97 5.21 19.10
CA LYS A 210 -0.47 6.61 19.07
C LYS A 210 -0.78 7.32 17.77
N ASP A 211 -0.81 6.60 16.64
CA ASP A 211 -1.17 7.11 15.32
C ASP A 211 -2.69 7.17 15.07
N LYS A 212 -3.50 6.95 16.11
CA LYS A 212 -4.96 6.86 16.11
C LYS A 212 -5.53 5.57 15.49
N ALA A 213 -4.72 4.61 15.04
CA ALA A 213 -5.22 3.36 14.47
C ALA A 213 -6.03 2.53 15.49
N THR A 214 -7.15 1.96 15.05
CA THR A 214 -8.04 1.13 15.87
C THR A 214 -7.92 -0.35 15.53
N PRO A 215 -8.33 -1.29 16.40
CA PRO A 215 -8.44 -2.71 16.06
C PRO A 215 -9.29 -2.98 14.81
N LEU A 216 -10.41 -2.26 14.64
CA LEU A 216 -11.26 -2.39 13.46
C LEU A 216 -10.54 -1.93 12.19
N PHE A 217 -9.80 -0.82 12.27
CA PHE A 217 -9.01 -0.31 11.15
C PHE A 217 -7.92 -1.29 10.73
N ILE A 218 -7.11 -1.79 11.66
CA ILE A 218 -6.00 -2.67 11.31
C ILE A 218 -6.51 -4.03 10.81
N ALA A 219 -7.59 -4.59 11.39
CA ALA A 219 -8.22 -5.79 10.86
C ALA A 219 -8.76 -5.58 9.44
N ALA A 220 -9.32 -4.39 9.16
CA ALA A 220 -9.81 -4.04 7.83
C ALA A 220 -8.67 -3.81 6.82
N GLN A 221 -7.53 -3.28 7.25
CA GLN A 221 -6.34 -3.12 6.42
C GLN A 221 -5.71 -4.48 6.05
N GLU A 222 -5.61 -5.39 7.02
CA GLU A 222 -4.97 -6.70 6.85
C GLU A 222 -5.92 -7.77 6.25
N GLY A 223 -7.20 -7.46 6.07
CA GLY A 223 -8.16 -8.32 5.36
C GLY A 223 -8.85 -9.37 6.24
N HIS A 224 -8.83 -9.23 7.57
CA HIS A 224 -9.33 -10.24 8.50
C HIS A 224 -10.85 -10.13 8.72
N ALA A 225 -11.63 -10.65 7.78
CA ALA A 225 -13.10 -10.51 7.74
C ALA A 225 -13.82 -10.98 9.01
N GLU A 226 -13.44 -12.13 9.56
CA GLU A 226 -14.05 -12.64 10.78
C GLU A 226 -13.76 -11.75 12.00
N CYS A 227 -12.58 -11.13 12.04
CA CYS A 227 -12.22 -10.17 13.09
C CYS A 227 -13.01 -8.86 12.93
N VAL A 228 -13.16 -8.36 11.70
CA VAL A 228 -13.98 -7.17 11.38
C VAL A 228 -15.44 -7.40 11.80
N ASP A 229 -16.03 -8.53 11.42
CA ASP A 229 -17.40 -8.88 11.80
C ASP A 229 -17.57 -8.96 13.32
N LEU A 230 -16.64 -9.65 14.00
CA LEU A 230 -16.66 -9.74 15.46
C LEU A 230 -16.55 -8.34 16.11
N LEU A 231 -15.63 -7.49 15.68
CA LEU A 231 -15.45 -6.14 16.22
C LEU A 231 -16.70 -5.28 16.04
N LEU A 232 -17.30 -5.28 14.84
CA LEU A 232 -18.55 -4.57 14.56
C LEU A 232 -19.69 -5.08 15.44
N SER A 233 -19.84 -6.40 15.58
CA SER A 233 -20.86 -7.01 16.44
C SER A 233 -20.70 -6.68 17.94
N LYS A 234 -19.50 -6.21 18.33
CA LYS A 234 -19.14 -5.83 19.70
C LYS A 234 -19.05 -4.32 19.91
N GLY A 235 -19.51 -3.53 18.95
CA GLY A 235 -19.64 -2.07 19.08
C GLY A 235 -18.37 -1.29 18.74
N ALA A 236 -17.46 -1.86 17.93
CA ALA A 236 -16.41 -1.07 17.31
C ALA A 236 -17.04 0.00 16.40
N ASN A 237 -16.56 1.24 16.50
CA ASN A 237 -17.07 2.38 15.76
C ASN A 237 -16.39 2.47 14.38
N PRO A 238 -17.09 2.19 13.27
CA PRO A 238 -16.52 2.28 11.91
C PRO A 238 -16.26 3.73 11.47
N ASN A 239 -16.76 4.72 12.22
CA ASN A 239 -16.63 6.14 11.92
C ASN A 239 -15.56 6.85 12.79
N LEU A 240 -14.69 6.08 13.47
CA LEU A 240 -13.57 6.64 14.21
C LEU A 240 -12.37 6.86 13.29
N TYR A 241 -11.91 8.11 13.17
CA TYR A 241 -10.78 8.47 12.30
C TYR A 241 -9.46 7.93 12.85
N CYS A 242 -8.72 7.25 11.98
CA CYS A 242 -7.60 6.38 12.33
C CYS A 242 -6.23 6.93 11.90
N ASN A 243 -6.12 8.24 11.68
CA ASN A 243 -4.85 8.90 11.38
C ASN A 243 -4.84 10.37 11.85
N GLU A 244 -3.65 10.95 11.96
CA GLU A 244 -3.44 12.33 12.42
C GLU A 244 -4.17 13.36 11.54
N GLU A 245 -4.22 13.11 10.23
CA GLU A 245 -4.88 13.95 9.22
C GLU A 245 -6.43 13.81 9.20
N GLU A 246 -7.00 13.01 10.12
CA GLU A 246 -8.44 12.87 10.39
C GLU A 246 -9.34 12.57 9.18
N TRP A 247 -8.83 11.76 8.25
CA TRP A 247 -9.58 11.35 7.05
C TRP A 247 -9.78 9.85 6.94
N GLN A 248 -8.85 9.05 7.48
CA GLN A 248 -8.85 7.62 7.21
C GLN A 248 -9.80 6.87 8.15
N LEU A 249 -10.58 5.95 7.58
CA LEU A 249 -11.54 5.09 8.26
C LEU A 249 -11.28 3.63 7.85
N PRO A 250 -11.81 2.61 8.55
CA PRO A 250 -11.69 1.22 8.15
C PRO A 250 -12.11 0.95 6.70
N ILE A 251 -13.16 1.63 6.20
CA ILE A 251 -13.60 1.52 4.80
C ILE A 251 -12.51 1.98 3.80
N HIS A 252 -11.72 3.00 4.16
CA HIS A 252 -10.64 3.51 3.33
C HIS A 252 -9.50 2.49 3.24
N ALA A 253 -9.14 1.87 4.36
CA ALA A 253 -8.13 0.82 4.40
C ALA A 253 -8.56 -0.40 3.56
N ALA A 254 -9.78 -0.90 3.77
CA ALA A 254 -10.31 -2.02 2.99
C ALA A 254 -10.34 -1.72 1.48
N ALA A 255 -10.81 -0.53 1.08
CA ALA A 255 -10.85 -0.11 -0.32
C ALA A 255 -9.45 0.02 -0.95
N GLN A 256 -8.48 0.57 -0.21
CA GLN A 256 -7.11 0.74 -0.67
C GLN A 256 -6.36 -0.60 -0.78
N MET A 257 -6.60 -1.52 0.14
CA MET A 257 -5.93 -2.82 0.16
C MET A 257 -6.62 -3.88 -0.71
N GLY A 258 -7.81 -3.58 -1.25
CA GLY A 258 -8.51 -4.44 -2.20
C GLY A 258 -9.42 -5.50 -1.57
N HIS A 259 -9.76 -5.33 -0.29
CA HIS A 259 -10.58 -6.28 0.47
C HIS A 259 -12.08 -6.06 0.21
N SER A 260 -12.54 -6.41 -0.99
CA SER A 260 -13.92 -6.19 -1.46
C SER A 260 -14.98 -6.86 -0.57
N ASN A 261 -14.69 -8.04 -0.04
CA ASN A 261 -15.54 -8.74 0.93
C ASN A 261 -15.80 -7.92 2.20
N LEU A 262 -14.82 -7.15 2.67
CA LEU A 262 -14.96 -6.28 3.85
C LEU A 262 -15.81 -5.06 3.57
N LEU A 263 -15.83 -4.55 2.34
CA LEU A 263 -16.70 -3.43 1.97
C LEU A 263 -18.18 -3.81 2.15
N GLY A 264 -18.56 -5.07 1.92
CA GLY A 264 -19.91 -5.57 2.21
C GLY A 264 -20.31 -5.45 3.69
N LEU A 265 -19.33 -5.52 4.61
CA LEU A 265 -19.55 -5.32 6.05
C LEU A 265 -19.47 -3.85 6.46
N LEU A 266 -18.58 -3.08 5.84
CA LEU A 266 -18.26 -1.71 6.26
C LEU A 266 -19.17 -0.64 5.64
N ILE A 267 -19.59 -0.80 4.38
CA ILE A 267 -20.46 0.17 3.70
C ILE A 267 -21.78 0.40 4.47
N PRO A 268 -22.50 -0.64 4.97
CA PRO A 268 -23.78 -0.45 5.66
C PRO A 268 -23.67 0.31 6.99
N VAL A 269 -22.49 0.30 7.61
CA VAL A 269 -22.27 0.86 8.97
C VAL A 269 -21.45 2.15 8.97
N THR A 270 -20.88 2.53 7.82
CA THR A 270 -20.07 3.75 7.67
C THR A 270 -20.94 4.93 7.23
N ASP A 271 -20.81 6.05 7.93
CA ASP A 271 -21.47 7.30 7.59
C ASP A 271 -20.93 7.87 6.26
N ARG A 272 -21.83 8.40 5.44
CA ARG A 272 -21.53 9.04 4.16
C ARG A 272 -20.87 10.42 4.32
N THR A 273 -20.72 10.93 5.54
CA THR A 273 -19.90 12.14 5.80
C THR A 273 -18.46 12.01 5.29
N CYS A 274 -17.88 10.81 5.19
CA CYS A 274 -16.59 10.63 4.52
C CYS A 274 -16.63 10.99 3.02
N ASP A 275 -17.75 10.73 2.34
CA ASP A 275 -17.94 11.01 0.91
C ASP A 275 -18.43 12.44 0.64
N THR A 276 -19.29 12.99 1.50
CA THR A 276 -19.94 14.29 1.22
C THR A 276 -19.41 15.43 2.09
N GLY A 277 -18.61 15.12 3.11
CA GLY A 277 -18.11 16.09 4.07
C GLY A 277 -17.07 17.03 3.46
N LYS A 278 -17.15 18.31 3.84
CA LYS A 278 -16.09 19.27 3.52
C LYS A 278 -14.79 18.81 4.18
N ASP A 279 -13.69 18.85 3.43
CA ASP A 279 -12.35 18.44 3.87
C ASP A 279 -12.23 16.95 4.25
N LYS A 280 -13.25 16.13 3.97
CA LYS A 280 -13.18 14.67 4.08
C LYS A 280 -12.74 14.04 2.77
N VAL A 281 -12.22 12.83 2.86
CA VAL A 281 -11.74 12.05 1.71
C VAL A 281 -12.76 10.95 1.45
N SER A 282 -13.20 10.83 0.20
CA SER A 282 -14.08 9.75 -0.23
C SER A 282 -13.29 8.42 -0.31
N PRO A 283 -13.87 7.28 0.12
CA PRO A 283 -13.30 5.95 -0.09
C PRO A 283 -13.05 5.59 -1.55
N VAL A 284 -13.72 6.27 -2.50
CA VAL A 284 -13.46 6.15 -3.94
C VAL A 284 -12.00 6.47 -4.26
N TYR A 285 -11.42 7.49 -3.61
CA TYR A 285 -10.00 7.78 -3.78
C TYR A 285 -9.11 6.66 -3.27
N SER A 286 -9.46 6.00 -2.16
CA SER A 286 -8.70 4.87 -1.64
C SER A 286 -8.73 3.68 -2.60
N ALA A 287 -9.90 3.34 -3.17
CA ALA A 287 -10.00 2.28 -4.18
C ALA A 287 -9.18 2.61 -5.44
N VAL A 288 -9.22 3.86 -5.91
CA VAL A 288 -8.41 4.31 -7.05
C VAL A 288 -6.92 4.31 -6.71
N TYR A 289 -6.55 4.74 -5.51
CA TYR A 289 -5.16 4.76 -5.04
C TYR A 289 -4.55 3.36 -4.97
N GLY A 290 -5.35 2.37 -4.56
CA GLY A 290 -4.97 0.95 -4.52
C GLY A 290 -5.02 0.25 -5.89
N GLY A 291 -5.70 0.83 -6.88
CA GLY A 291 -5.90 0.18 -8.19
C GLY A 291 -6.98 -0.90 -8.18
N ASN A 292 -7.88 -0.91 -7.20
CA ASN A 292 -8.80 -2.03 -6.95
C ASN A 292 -10.14 -1.85 -7.70
N GLU A 293 -10.26 -2.50 -8.85
CA GLU A 293 -11.45 -2.44 -9.73
C GLU A 293 -12.74 -2.88 -9.03
N GLU A 294 -12.72 -4.00 -8.31
CA GLU A 294 -13.91 -4.54 -7.63
C GLU A 294 -14.37 -3.63 -6.47
N CYS A 295 -13.42 -3.14 -5.67
CA CYS A 295 -13.72 -2.20 -4.59
C CYS A 295 -14.30 -0.89 -5.12
N LEU A 296 -13.73 -0.37 -6.21
CA LEU A 296 -14.24 0.84 -6.86
C LEU A 296 -15.68 0.62 -7.36
N GLU A 297 -15.92 -0.45 -8.12
CA GLU A 297 -17.24 -0.78 -8.65
C GLU A 297 -18.28 -0.97 -7.54
N MET A 298 -17.90 -1.59 -6.42
CA MET A 298 -18.78 -1.78 -5.27
C MET A 298 -19.16 -0.45 -4.61
N LEU A 299 -18.18 0.43 -4.34
CA LEU A 299 -18.44 1.75 -3.75
C LEU A 299 -19.39 2.58 -4.65
N LEU A 300 -19.14 2.60 -5.95
CA LEU A 300 -19.97 3.37 -6.89
C LEU A 300 -21.40 2.81 -6.98
N LYS A 301 -21.56 1.49 -7.00
CA LYS A 301 -22.90 0.84 -6.95
C LYS A 301 -23.66 1.19 -5.68
N GLU A 302 -22.96 1.29 -4.56
CA GLU A 302 -23.52 1.67 -3.27
C GLU A 302 -23.67 3.19 -3.11
N GLY A 303 -23.56 3.96 -4.18
CA GLY A 303 -23.90 5.39 -4.22
C GLY A 303 -22.80 6.35 -3.76
N TYR A 304 -21.55 5.89 -3.61
CA TYR A 304 -20.42 6.82 -3.49
C TYR A 304 -20.19 7.56 -4.81
N SER A 305 -19.89 8.85 -4.76
CA SER A 305 -19.80 9.67 -5.97
C SER A 305 -18.52 9.36 -6.80
N PRO A 306 -18.64 9.12 -8.13
CA PRO A 306 -17.48 9.04 -9.01
C PRO A 306 -16.77 10.41 -9.15
N ASP A 307 -17.50 11.50 -8.89
CA ASP A 307 -17.01 12.88 -8.88
C ASP A 307 -16.71 13.35 -7.45
N ALA A 308 -16.17 12.46 -6.63
CA ALA A 308 -15.75 12.79 -5.27
C ALA A 308 -15.03 14.15 -5.21
N GLN A 309 -15.33 14.88 -4.14
CA GLN A 309 -14.80 16.20 -3.84
C GLN A 309 -13.28 16.26 -4.00
N LYS A 310 -12.77 17.43 -4.38
CA LYS A 310 -11.32 17.69 -4.46
C LYS A 310 -10.63 17.22 -3.17
N CYS A 311 -9.69 16.29 -3.31
CA CYS A 311 -8.92 15.74 -2.21
C CYS A 311 -7.56 16.44 -2.10
N LEU A 312 -7.39 17.25 -1.05
CA LEU A 312 -6.14 17.95 -0.77
C LEU A 312 -5.03 16.99 -0.34
N ILE A 313 -5.36 15.93 0.41
CA ILE A 313 -4.42 14.90 0.88
C ILE A 313 -3.66 14.28 -0.30
N PHE A 314 -4.37 13.98 -1.39
CA PHE A 314 -3.76 13.40 -2.60
C PHE A 314 -3.39 14.43 -3.67
N GLY A 315 -3.67 15.72 -3.45
CA GLY A 315 -3.48 16.77 -4.45
C GLY A 315 -4.33 16.58 -5.72
N CYS A 316 -5.44 15.86 -5.64
CA CYS A 316 -6.26 15.47 -6.80
C CYS A 316 -7.59 16.25 -6.82
N ILE A 317 -7.99 16.74 -7.99
CA ILE A 317 -9.27 17.43 -8.16
C ILE A 317 -10.46 16.50 -8.46
N SER A 318 -10.19 15.28 -8.91
CA SER A 318 -11.21 14.23 -9.10
C SER A 318 -10.56 12.83 -9.07
N PRO A 319 -11.34 11.75 -8.86
CA PRO A 319 -10.84 10.38 -8.97
C PRO A 319 -10.22 10.07 -10.34
N MET A 320 -10.76 10.60 -11.44
CA MET A 320 -10.18 10.44 -12.78
C MET A 320 -8.75 11.00 -12.85
N CYS A 321 -8.46 12.14 -12.21
CA CYS A 321 -7.10 12.67 -12.18
C CYS A 321 -6.14 11.73 -11.45
N MET A 322 -6.59 11.12 -10.35
CA MET A 322 -5.78 10.15 -9.61
C MET A 322 -5.47 8.90 -10.45
N VAL A 323 -6.42 8.43 -11.27
CA VAL A 323 -6.18 7.30 -12.18
C VAL A 323 -4.96 7.55 -13.09
N PHE A 324 -4.82 8.76 -13.64
CA PHE A 324 -3.64 9.12 -14.45
C PHE A 324 -2.38 9.24 -13.59
N GLN A 325 -2.45 9.90 -12.43
CA GLN A 325 -1.31 10.05 -11.52
C GLN A 325 -0.74 8.70 -11.08
N LYS A 326 -1.61 7.73 -10.76
CA LYS A 326 -1.24 6.36 -10.34
C LYS A 326 -1.07 5.39 -11.48
N LYS A 327 -1.46 5.77 -12.70
CA LYS A 327 -1.37 4.97 -13.94
C LYS A 327 -2.24 3.70 -13.93
N PHE A 328 -3.35 3.69 -13.20
CA PHE A 328 -4.31 2.58 -13.13
C PHE A 328 -5.43 2.71 -14.17
N TYR A 329 -5.07 2.72 -15.46
CA TYR A 329 -6.01 3.03 -16.55
C TYR A 329 -7.18 2.04 -16.68
N GLY A 330 -7.08 0.84 -16.10
CA GLY A 330 -8.18 -0.14 -16.03
C GLY A 330 -9.40 0.35 -15.24
N LEU A 331 -9.24 1.40 -14.42
CA LEU A 331 -10.34 2.01 -13.67
C LEU A 331 -11.16 3.02 -14.48
N ILE A 332 -10.66 3.50 -15.62
CA ILE A 332 -11.35 4.51 -16.44
C ILE A 332 -12.71 4.02 -16.97
N PRO A 333 -12.85 2.79 -17.53
CA PRO A 333 -14.15 2.27 -17.95
C PRO A 333 -15.17 2.25 -16.82
N ILE A 334 -14.74 1.88 -15.61
CA ILE A 334 -15.59 1.83 -14.41
C ILE A 334 -16.11 3.23 -14.06
N LEU A 335 -15.23 4.22 -13.95
CA LEU A 335 -15.63 5.59 -13.63
C LEU A 335 -16.56 6.19 -14.69
N LEU A 336 -16.29 5.94 -15.98
CA LEU A 336 -17.16 6.38 -17.07
C LEU A 336 -18.54 5.71 -17.02
N LYS A 337 -18.59 4.40 -16.77
CA LYS A 337 -19.83 3.64 -16.62
C LYS A 337 -20.73 4.21 -15.53
N HIS A 338 -20.14 4.68 -14.44
CA HIS A 338 -20.87 5.31 -13.33
C HIS A 338 -21.05 6.82 -13.47
N GLY A 339 -20.70 7.41 -14.62
CA GLY A 339 -21.07 8.78 -14.96
C GLY A 339 -20.15 9.87 -14.43
N ILE A 340 -18.85 9.58 -14.24
CA ILE A 340 -17.86 10.60 -13.88
C ILE A 340 -17.85 11.78 -14.86
N HIS A 341 -17.77 13.01 -14.35
CA HIS A 341 -17.65 14.20 -15.16
C HIS A 341 -16.20 14.39 -15.62
N LEU A 342 -15.99 14.33 -16.92
CA LEU A 342 -14.69 14.62 -17.52
C LEU A 342 -14.37 16.12 -17.46
N LEU A 343 -13.12 16.42 -17.14
CA LEU A 343 -12.56 17.76 -17.09
C LEU A 343 -11.55 17.93 -18.24
N GLY A 344 -11.39 19.15 -18.76
CA GLY A 344 -10.44 19.39 -19.86
C GLY A 344 -8.98 19.03 -19.53
N ILE A 345 -8.61 18.98 -18.24
CA ILE A 345 -7.30 18.50 -17.81
C ILE A 345 -7.10 16.99 -18.09
N ASN A 346 -8.17 16.20 -18.15
CA ASN A 346 -8.09 14.77 -18.45
C ASN A 346 -7.55 14.53 -19.88
N LEU A 347 -7.90 15.39 -20.84
CA LEU A 347 -7.29 15.37 -22.18
C LEU A 347 -5.79 15.64 -22.11
N GLY A 348 -5.36 16.61 -21.28
CA GLY A 348 -3.95 16.89 -21.02
C GLY A 348 -3.20 15.68 -20.45
N TYR A 349 -3.80 14.98 -19.48
CA TYR A 349 -3.22 13.76 -18.94
C TYR A 349 -3.14 12.62 -19.95
N CYS A 350 -4.14 12.45 -20.81
CA CYS A 350 -4.05 11.49 -21.92
C CYS A 350 -2.84 11.79 -22.82
N LEU A 351 -2.55 13.06 -23.13
CA LEU A 351 -1.36 13.44 -23.91
C LEU A 351 -0.07 13.15 -23.13
N HIS A 352 0.00 13.57 -21.86
CA HIS A 352 1.17 13.38 -21.01
C HIS A 352 1.56 11.89 -20.89
N HIS A 353 0.56 11.02 -20.73
CA HIS A 353 0.75 9.57 -20.55
C HIS A 353 0.67 8.78 -21.87
N LYS A 354 0.59 9.46 -23.03
CA LYS A 354 0.49 8.85 -24.36
C LYS A 354 -0.68 7.85 -24.49
N LYS A 355 -1.82 8.14 -23.86
CA LYS A 355 -3.06 7.35 -23.90
C LYS A 355 -4.04 7.91 -24.92
N PHE A 356 -3.68 7.82 -26.21
CA PHE A 356 -4.46 8.44 -27.28
C PHE A 356 -5.81 7.77 -27.55
N SER A 357 -5.95 6.47 -27.32
CA SER A 357 -7.26 5.80 -27.40
C SER A 357 -8.25 6.41 -26.42
N TRP A 358 -7.81 6.67 -25.18
CA TRP A 358 -8.60 7.38 -24.17
C TRP A 358 -8.83 8.84 -24.55
N PHE A 359 -7.84 9.53 -25.12
CA PHE A 359 -8.01 10.90 -25.62
C PHE A 359 -9.15 10.99 -26.64
N ARG A 360 -9.16 10.11 -27.64
CA ARG A 360 -10.20 10.05 -28.68
C ARG A 360 -11.56 9.70 -28.08
N HIS A 361 -11.59 8.74 -27.16
CA HIS A 361 -12.82 8.37 -26.46
C HIS A 361 -13.39 9.54 -25.64
N PHE A 362 -12.56 10.24 -24.85
CA PHE A 362 -12.97 11.40 -24.06
C PHE A 362 -13.54 12.52 -24.93
N LEU A 363 -12.94 12.80 -26.09
CA LEU A 363 -13.52 13.75 -27.04
C LEU A 363 -14.88 13.30 -27.57
N LYS A 364 -15.04 12.01 -27.89
CA LYS A 364 -16.30 11.45 -28.39
C LYS A 364 -17.44 11.53 -27.38
N VAL A 365 -17.16 11.34 -26.09
CA VAL A 365 -18.16 11.46 -25.02
C VAL A 365 -18.36 12.92 -24.55
N GLY A 366 -17.80 13.90 -25.24
CA GLY A 366 -18.06 15.32 -24.99
C GLY A 366 -17.22 15.95 -23.88
N CYS A 367 -16.00 15.46 -23.63
CA CYS A 367 -15.09 16.09 -22.67
C CYS A 367 -14.88 17.59 -23.01
N PRO A 368 -15.00 18.50 -22.02
CA PRO A 368 -14.84 19.93 -22.26
C PRO A 368 -13.41 20.27 -22.69
N MET A 369 -13.28 21.32 -23.49
CA MET A 369 -11.99 21.78 -23.99
C MET A 369 -11.15 22.44 -22.89
N PRO A 370 -9.82 22.28 -22.90
CA PRO A 370 -8.94 23.01 -21.98
C PRO A 370 -9.08 24.52 -22.18
N ALA A 371 -9.32 25.26 -21.09
CA ALA A 371 -9.44 26.73 -21.10
C ALA A 371 -8.75 27.36 -19.88
N GLY A 372 -8.45 28.67 -19.96
CA GLY A 372 -7.84 29.44 -18.88
C GLY A 372 -6.39 29.03 -18.55
N GLU A 373 -6.00 29.10 -17.27
CA GLU A 373 -4.64 28.77 -16.78
C GLU A 373 -4.23 27.32 -17.11
N ARG A 374 -5.20 26.40 -17.17
CA ARG A 374 -4.98 24.98 -17.52
C ARG A 374 -4.60 24.78 -18.99
N SER A 375 -4.81 25.80 -19.83
CA SER A 375 -4.36 25.78 -21.23
C SER A 375 -2.84 25.72 -21.32
N LEU A 376 -2.09 26.34 -20.40
CA LEU A 376 -0.63 26.33 -20.46
C LEU A 376 -0.05 24.94 -20.18
N GLU A 377 -0.61 24.25 -19.19
CA GLU A 377 -0.23 22.87 -18.85
C GLU A 377 -0.58 21.91 -19.98
N PHE A 378 -1.78 22.06 -20.55
CA PHE A 378 -2.18 21.30 -21.73
C PHE A 378 -1.21 21.50 -22.90
N THR A 379 -0.85 22.74 -23.24
CA THR A 379 0.10 23.02 -24.33
C THR A 379 1.47 22.41 -24.08
N LYS A 380 1.95 22.40 -22.82
CA LYS A 380 3.20 21.69 -22.46
C LYS A 380 3.10 20.19 -22.74
N TYR A 381 2.00 19.54 -22.38
CA TYR A 381 1.79 18.13 -22.66
C TYR A 381 1.63 17.85 -24.15
N ALA A 382 0.90 18.71 -24.86
CA ALA A 382 0.72 18.64 -26.30
C ALA A 382 2.06 18.73 -27.04
N ALA A 383 2.92 19.70 -26.68
CA ALA A 383 4.24 19.87 -27.28
C ALA A 383 5.14 18.65 -27.09
N LYS A 384 5.04 17.98 -25.93
CA LYS A 384 5.75 16.72 -25.65
C LYS A 384 5.18 15.52 -26.43
N ALA A 385 3.89 15.52 -26.75
CA ALA A 385 3.20 14.46 -27.47
C ALA A 385 3.22 14.65 -29.01
N GLN A 386 3.96 15.63 -29.51
CA GLN A 386 3.96 16.04 -30.92
C GLN A 386 4.36 14.91 -31.89
N GLU A 387 5.26 14.01 -31.50
CA GLU A 387 5.78 12.95 -32.39
C GLU A 387 4.67 12.02 -32.87
N GLN A 388 3.61 11.91 -32.08
CA GLN A 388 2.44 11.08 -32.35
C GLN A 388 1.21 11.97 -32.63
N TYR A 389 1.38 13.18 -33.17
CA TYR A 389 0.29 14.14 -33.40
C TYR A 389 -0.89 13.52 -34.16
N LYS A 390 -0.63 12.62 -35.11
CA LYS A 390 -1.67 11.94 -35.91
C LYS A 390 -2.69 11.18 -35.05
N GLU A 391 -2.30 10.74 -33.86
CA GLU A 391 -3.17 9.98 -32.95
C GLU A 391 -4.15 10.86 -32.16
N TRP A 392 -3.92 12.17 -32.07
CA TRP A 392 -4.67 13.05 -31.15
C TRP A 392 -4.99 14.46 -31.70
N LEU A 393 -4.04 15.13 -32.36
CA LEU A 393 -4.16 16.53 -32.78
C LEU A 393 -5.27 16.76 -33.82
N PRO A 394 -5.43 15.91 -34.85
CA PRO A 394 -6.55 16.04 -35.79
C PRO A 394 -7.90 15.94 -35.08
N TYR A 395 -8.03 14.96 -34.19
CA TYR A 395 -9.27 14.70 -33.44
C TYR A 395 -9.62 15.86 -32.51
N LEU A 396 -8.62 16.51 -31.92
CA LEU A 396 -8.81 17.70 -31.11
C LEU A 396 -9.43 18.86 -31.93
N PHE A 397 -8.93 19.12 -33.15
CA PHE A 397 -9.47 20.16 -34.01
C PHE A 397 -10.84 19.80 -34.60
N LEU A 398 -11.04 18.54 -34.95
CA LEU A 398 -12.36 18.05 -35.38
C LEU A 398 -13.40 18.24 -34.29
N ALA A 399 -13.05 17.99 -33.03
CA ALA A 399 -13.90 18.19 -31.86
C ALA A 399 -14.19 19.67 -31.53
N GLY A 400 -13.66 20.62 -32.32
CA GLY A 400 -13.97 22.04 -32.22
C GLY A 400 -12.98 22.86 -31.39
N PHE A 401 -11.82 22.31 -31.01
CA PHE A 401 -10.78 23.08 -30.34
C PHE A 401 -10.23 24.17 -31.27
N ASN A 402 -10.16 25.42 -30.77
CA ASN A 402 -9.60 26.54 -31.53
C ASN A 402 -8.07 26.40 -31.64
N PRO A 403 -7.48 26.21 -32.83
CA PRO A 403 -6.04 26.02 -32.98
C PRO A 403 -5.21 27.22 -32.53
N LEU A 404 -5.79 28.43 -32.49
CA LEU A 404 -5.11 29.62 -31.97
C LEU A 404 -4.68 29.47 -30.50
N ASN A 405 -5.41 28.66 -29.71
CA ASN A 405 -5.04 28.39 -28.32
C ASN A 405 -3.75 27.56 -28.19
N LEU A 406 -3.38 26.84 -29.26
CA LEU A 406 -2.15 26.06 -29.30
C LEU A 406 -0.96 26.88 -29.79
N LEU A 407 -1.18 27.82 -30.71
CA LEU A 407 -0.17 28.68 -31.35
C LEU A 407 0.43 29.75 -30.42
N CYS A 408 0.96 29.32 -29.29
CA CYS A 408 1.79 30.13 -28.41
C CYS A 408 3.28 29.91 -28.72
N ARG A 409 4.14 30.78 -28.16
CA ARG A 409 5.60 30.71 -28.35
C ARG A 409 6.17 29.33 -28.01
N LEU A 410 5.65 28.66 -26.98
CA LEU A 410 6.10 27.30 -26.65
C LEU A 410 5.87 26.32 -27.81
N TRP A 411 4.67 26.31 -28.39
CA TRP A 411 4.32 25.39 -29.49
C TRP A 411 5.13 25.70 -30.74
N ILE A 412 5.12 26.97 -31.20
CA ILE A 412 5.79 27.41 -32.44
C ILE A 412 7.26 26.99 -32.47
N TYR A 413 7.97 27.14 -31.35
CA TYR A 413 9.41 26.84 -31.28
C TYR A 413 9.73 25.40 -30.86
N SER A 414 8.75 24.60 -30.43
CA SER A 414 8.99 23.23 -29.99
C SER A 414 8.57 22.18 -31.00
N VAL A 415 7.54 22.45 -31.81
CA VAL A 415 7.04 21.45 -32.77
C VAL A 415 7.78 21.49 -34.09
N ASN A 416 7.82 20.36 -34.79
CA ASN A 416 8.40 20.32 -36.12
C ASN A 416 7.56 21.10 -37.16
N ASP A 417 8.21 21.41 -38.29
CA ASP A 417 7.65 22.20 -39.38
C ASP A 417 6.34 21.63 -39.94
N ASP A 418 6.23 20.30 -40.05
CA ASP A 418 5.05 19.62 -40.56
C ASP A 418 3.85 19.79 -39.63
N ILE A 419 4.07 19.69 -38.31
CA ILE A 419 3.02 19.85 -37.29
C ILE A 419 2.61 21.31 -37.16
N LEU A 420 3.56 22.24 -37.27
CA LEU A 420 3.26 23.68 -37.31
C LEU A 420 2.41 24.01 -38.55
N ASN A 421 2.84 23.56 -39.73
CA ASN A 421 2.08 23.70 -40.96
C ASN A 421 0.69 23.03 -40.86
N PHE A 422 0.60 21.84 -40.28
CA PHE A 422 -0.67 21.15 -40.05
C PHE A 422 -1.60 21.97 -39.15
N THR A 423 -1.11 22.50 -38.04
CA THR A 423 -1.89 23.35 -37.12
C THR A 423 -2.43 24.58 -37.85
N LEU A 424 -1.62 25.18 -38.71
CA LEU A 424 -1.97 26.35 -39.51
C LEU A 424 -2.98 26.07 -40.63
N GLU A 425 -3.20 24.81 -41.03
CA GLU A 425 -4.29 24.44 -41.94
C GLU A 425 -5.69 24.55 -41.30
N PHE A 426 -5.76 24.71 -39.98
CA PHE A 426 -7.00 24.88 -39.24
C PHE A 426 -7.22 26.33 -38.78
N THR A 427 -6.31 27.26 -39.10
CA THR A 427 -6.38 28.65 -38.64
C THR A 427 -6.77 29.62 -39.75
N ASN A 428 -7.47 30.70 -39.36
CA ASN A 428 -7.74 31.79 -40.29
C ASN A 428 -6.55 32.76 -40.31
N TRP A 429 -5.65 32.60 -41.28
CA TRP A 429 -4.45 33.43 -41.45
C TRP A 429 -4.76 34.93 -41.62
N LYS A 430 -5.92 35.29 -42.17
CA LYS A 430 -6.33 36.70 -42.34
C LYS A 430 -6.68 37.38 -41.01
N ARG A 431 -6.93 36.60 -39.95
CA ARG A 431 -7.38 37.08 -38.64
C ARG A 431 -6.44 36.60 -37.53
N LEU A 432 -5.15 36.43 -37.81
CA LEU A 432 -4.19 36.05 -36.78
C LEU A 432 -4.00 37.21 -35.79
N PRO A 433 -3.92 36.92 -34.47
CA PRO A 433 -3.52 37.92 -33.49
C PRO A 433 -2.10 38.44 -33.79
N PRO A 434 -1.83 39.76 -33.65
CA PRO A 434 -0.51 40.34 -33.94
C PRO A 434 0.65 39.67 -33.19
N ALA A 435 0.41 39.22 -31.96
CA ALA A 435 1.41 38.50 -31.17
C ALA A 435 1.78 37.14 -31.78
N ILE A 436 0.84 36.43 -32.41
CA ILE A 436 1.11 35.15 -33.08
C ILE A 436 1.87 35.41 -34.39
N GLU A 437 1.48 36.44 -35.15
CA GLU A 437 2.17 36.86 -36.38
C GLU A 437 3.64 37.22 -36.12
N GLN A 438 3.91 37.94 -35.03
CA GLN A 438 5.26 38.27 -34.61
C GLN A 438 6.06 37.01 -34.26
N ASN A 439 5.51 36.11 -33.44
CA ASN A 439 6.21 34.87 -33.08
C ASN A 439 6.51 33.99 -34.30
N LEU A 440 5.59 33.90 -35.27
CA LEU A 440 5.82 33.15 -36.51
C LEU A 440 6.89 33.81 -37.40
N SER A 441 6.93 35.15 -37.44
CA SER A 441 7.93 35.91 -38.18
C SER A 441 9.32 35.72 -37.57
N ASP A 442 9.43 35.89 -36.25
CA ASP A 442 10.66 35.66 -35.50
C ASP A 442 11.15 34.21 -35.66
N HIS A 443 10.23 33.24 -35.64
CA HIS A 443 10.57 31.84 -35.87
C HIS A 443 11.09 31.60 -37.29
N LYS A 444 10.45 32.19 -38.30
CA LYS A 444 10.90 32.12 -39.71
C LYS A 444 12.31 32.70 -39.91
N GLU A 445 12.67 33.75 -39.18
CA GLU A 445 14.02 34.35 -39.27
C GLU A 445 15.10 33.51 -38.59
N THR A 446 14.72 32.73 -37.57
CA THR A 446 15.66 32.00 -36.71
C THR A 446 15.73 30.49 -36.98
N SER A 447 14.79 29.94 -37.75
CA SER A 447 14.67 28.51 -38.05
C SER A 447 14.70 28.23 -39.55
N THR A 448 14.75 26.94 -39.92
CA THR A 448 14.61 26.47 -41.31
C THR A 448 13.16 26.28 -41.76
N TRP A 449 12.18 26.74 -40.97
CA TRP A 449 10.77 26.49 -41.22
C TRP A 449 10.31 27.09 -42.56
N VAL A 450 9.73 26.24 -43.41
CA VAL A 450 9.12 26.64 -44.69
C VAL A 450 7.58 26.52 -44.58
N PRO A 451 6.84 27.65 -44.57
CA PRO A 451 5.39 27.60 -44.62
C PRO A 451 4.91 27.06 -45.97
N ARG A 452 3.79 26.32 -45.99
CA ARG A 452 3.18 25.87 -47.26
C ARG A 452 2.90 27.06 -48.18
N ASN A 453 3.09 26.86 -49.49
CA ASN A 453 3.01 27.93 -50.49
C ASN A 453 1.69 28.71 -50.45
N HIS A 454 0.56 28.08 -50.14
CA HIS A 454 -0.72 28.79 -50.04
C HIS A 454 -0.84 29.68 -48.79
N PHE A 455 -0.02 29.47 -47.76
CA PHE A 455 0.07 30.36 -46.61
C PHE A 455 0.82 31.65 -46.90
N ALA A 456 1.67 31.67 -47.93
CA ALA A 456 2.34 32.89 -48.39
C ALA A 456 1.36 33.91 -49.01
N PHE A 457 0.13 33.48 -49.28
CA PHE A 457 -0.97 34.29 -49.78
C PHE A 457 -2.17 34.19 -48.82
N ILE A 458 -3.24 34.95 -49.09
CA ILE A 458 -4.52 34.77 -48.39
C ILE A 458 -5.01 33.33 -48.65
N PRO A 459 -5.48 32.57 -47.63
CA PRO A 459 -6.03 31.24 -47.83
C PRO A 459 -7.09 31.22 -48.93
N SER A 460 -7.21 30.09 -49.63
CA SER A 460 -8.20 29.96 -50.71
C SER A 460 -9.61 30.28 -50.21
N LEU A 461 -10.47 30.83 -51.09
CA LEU A 461 -11.86 31.12 -50.73
C LEU A 461 -12.56 29.87 -50.16
N ALA A 462 -12.26 28.68 -50.69
CA ALA A 462 -12.78 27.42 -50.18
C ALA A 462 -12.38 27.17 -48.71
N HIS A 463 -11.12 27.43 -48.35
CA HIS A 463 -10.64 27.30 -46.98
C HIS A 463 -11.32 28.32 -46.04
N LEU A 464 -11.47 29.58 -46.49
CA LEU A 464 -12.16 30.61 -45.70
C LEU A 464 -13.64 30.29 -45.49
N CYS A 465 -14.34 29.84 -46.54
CA CYS A 465 -15.73 29.39 -46.44
C CYS A 465 -15.86 28.22 -45.45
N ARG A 466 -14.95 27.25 -45.48
CA ARG A 466 -14.92 26.14 -44.50
C ARG A 466 -14.81 26.66 -43.07
N LEU A 467 -13.86 27.56 -42.79
CA LEU A 467 -13.66 28.10 -41.45
C LEU A 467 -14.86 28.95 -40.99
N GLU A 468 -15.46 29.73 -41.87
CA GLU A 468 -16.61 30.58 -41.55
C GLU A 468 -17.87 29.74 -41.27
N ILE A 469 -18.13 28.68 -42.05
CA ILE A 469 -19.25 27.78 -41.76
C ILE A 469 -19.04 27.07 -40.42
N ARG A 470 -17.80 26.64 -40.12
CA ARG A 470 -17.49 26.00 -38.83
C ARG A 470 -17.63 26.94 -37.65
N SER A 471 -17.34 28.24 -37.80
CA SER A 471 -17.48 29.21 -36.71
C SER A 471 -18.94 29.44 -36.29
N ILE A 472 -19.89 29.15 -37.19
CA ILE A 472 -21.34 29.21 -36.93
C ILE A 472 -21.84 27.95 -36.21
N LEU A 473 -21.15 26.81 -36.39
CA LEU A 473 -21.52 25.55 -35.77
C LEU A 473 -21.02 25.47 -34.32
N LYS A 474 -21.87 24.93 -33.44
CA LYS A 474 -21.47 24.61 -32.07
C LYS A 474 -20.53 23.40 -32.04
N SER A 475 -19.71 23.27 -30.99
CA SER A 475 -18.80 22.14 -30.81
C SER A 475 -19.51 20.78 -30.85
N GLU A 476 -20.70 20.68 -30.25
CA GLU A 476 -21.55 19.47 -30.26
C GLU A 476 -21.90 19.01 -31.69
N HIS A 477 -22.12 19.95 -32.61
CA HIS A 477 -22.41 19.67 -34.01
C HIS A 477 -21.16 19.24 -34.78
N LEU A 478 -20.01 19.81 -34.43
CA LEU A 478 -18.72 19.49 -35.06
C LEU A 478 -18.21 18.10 -34.68
N GLN A 479 -18.62 17.59 -33.52
CA GLN A 479 -18.27 16.25 -33.02
C GLN A 479 -19.10 15.12 -33.65
N SER A 480 -20.14 15.43 -34.43
CA SER A 480 -21.01 14.44 -35.06
C SER A 480 -20.88 14.46 -36.58
N ASP A 481 -20.17 13.49 -37.12
CA ASP A 481 -20.08 13.26 -38.57
C ASP A 481 -21.48 13.07 -39.17
N GLN A 482 -22.36 12.36 -38.47
CA GLN A 482 -23.74 12.17 -38.89
C GLN A 482 -24.50 13.50 -38.97
N PHE A 483 -24.29 14.42 -38.03
CA PHE A 483 -24.89 15.75 -38.09
C PHE A 483 -24.39 16.51 -39.31
N ILE A 484 -23.07 16.54 -39.54
CA ILE A 484 -22.48 17.24 -40.68
C ILE A 484 -23.00 16.66 -42.01
N ARG A 485 -23.13 15.34 -42.11
CA ARG A 485 -23.70 14.65 -43.29
C ARG A 485 -25.19 14.92 -43.52
N LYS A 486 -25.91 15.33 -42.48
CA LYS A 486 -27.33 15.72 -42.55
C LYS A 486 -27.54 17.21 -42.86
N LEU A 487 -26.48 18.04 -42.85
CA LEU A 487 -26.59 19.43 -43.23
C LEU A 487 -27.05 19.54 -44.70
N PRO A 488 -27.93 20.50 -45.04
CA PRO A 488 -28.41 20.73 -46.40
C PRO A 488 -27.33 21.43 -47.25
N LEU A 489 -26.17 20.81 -47.35
CA LEU A 489 -24.99 21.26 -48.08
C LEU A 489 -24.57 20.18 -49.07
N PRO A 490 -24.05 20.54 -50.26
CA PRO A 490 -23.45 19.58 -51.18
C PRO A 490 -22.37 18.72 -50.50
N THR A 491 -22.22 17.45 -50.92
CA THR A 491 -21.27 16.50 -50.34
C THR A 491 -19.84 17.05 -50.26
N CYS A 492 -19.40 17.79 -51.28
CA CYS A 492 -18.09 18.41 -51.27
C CYS A 492 -17.90 19.40 -50.11
N LEU A 493 -18.92 20.21 -49.78
CA LEU A 493 -18.88 21.11 -48.62
C LEU A 493 -18.94 20.33 -47.31
N GLN A 494 -19.69 19.23 -47.23
CA GLN A 494 -19.68 18.35 -46.06
C GLN A 494 -18.30 17.72 -45.83
N ASP A 495 -17.66 17.21 -46.89
CA ASP A 495 -16.30 16.66 -46.83
C ASP A 495 -15.27 17.73 -46.42
N TYR A 496 -15.46 18.98 -46.88
CA TYR A 496 -14.66 20.11 -46.42
C TYR A 496 -14.87 20.37 -44.92
N LEU A 497 -16.10 20.37 -44.42
CA LEU A 497 -16.37 20.58 -42.98
C LEU A 497 -15.73 19.50 -42.10
N LEU A 498 -15.57 18.29 -42.61
CA LEU A 498 -14.91 17.14 -41.98
C LEU A 498 -13.37 17.12 -42.17
N TYR A 499 -12.81 18.10 -42.89
CA TYR A 499 -11.36 18.17 -43.19
C TYR A 499 -10.82 16.93 -43.92
N LEU A 500 -11.65 16.17 -44.63
CA LEU A 500 -11.22 14.91 -45.27
C LEU A 500 -10.09 15.12 -46.30
N ASP A 501 -10.04 16.29 -46.94
CA ASP A 501 -8.95 16.71 -47.81
C ASP A 501 -7.62 16.83 -47.06
N ILE A 502 -7.61 17.53 -45.93
CA ILE A 502 -6.42 17.74 -45.09
C ILE A 502 -5.98 16.44 -44.44
N LEU A 503 -6.91 15.66 -43.91
CA LEU A 503 -6.59 14.39 -43.24
C LEU A 503 -5.94 13.40 -44.22
N ARG A 504 -6.48 13.28 -45.45
CA ARG A 504 -5.91 12.41 -46.49
C ARG A 504 -4.50 12.85 -46.92
N VAL A 505 -4.29 14.14 -47.17
CA VAL A 505 -2.96 14.67 -47.55
C VAL A 505 -1.90 14.38 -46.50
N ASN A 506 -2.28 14.38 -45.21
CA ASN A 506 -1.35 14.12 -44.11
C ASN A 506 -1.31 12.63 -43.71
N GLY A 507 -1.97 11.75 -44.45
CA GLY A 507 -2.01 10.31 -44.19
C GLY A 507 -2.59 9.96 -42.82
N ILE A 508 -3.66 10.64 -42.44
CA ILE A 508 -4.37 10.44 -41.16
C ILE A 508 -5.54 9.49 -41.42
N PRO A 509 -5.56 8.30 -40.79
CA PRO A 509 -6.65 7.34 -40.98
C PRO A 509 -8.00 7.89 -40.53
N GLU A 510 -9.08 7.46 -41.19
CA GLU A 510 -10.43 7.67 -40.69
C GLU A 510 -10.65 6.85 -39.41
N LEU A 511 -11.33 7.44 -38.43
CA LEU A 511 -11.63 6.79 -37.16
C LEU A 511 -12.59 5.61 -37.40
N VAL A 512 -12.10 4.37 -37.27
CA VAL A 512 -12.96 3.18 -37.20
C VAL A 512 -13.48 3.06 -35.77
N ASP A 513 -14.78 2.75 -35.60
CA ASP A 513 -15.44 2.68 -34.29
C ASP A 513 -14.75 1.68 -33.34
N VAL A 514 -13.98 2.20 -32.38
CA VAL A 514 -13.28 1.41 -31.34
C VAL A 514 -14.24 1.05 -30.20
N GLN A 515 -15.43 0.51 -30.51
CA GLN A 515 -16.36 0.02 -29.48
C GLN A 515 -15.99 -1.39 -29.00
N GLY A 516 -15.24 -2.18 -29.79
CA GLY A 516 -15.00 -3.60 -29.52
C GLY A 516 -13.76 -3.97 -28.69
N GLU A 517 -12.85 -3.04 -28.36
CA GLU A 517 -11.58 -3.39 -27.66
C GLU A 517 -11.67 -3.37 -26.13
N TRP A 518 -12.74 -2.84 -25.55
CA TRP A 518 -12.85 -2.58 -24.13
C TRP A 518 -13.64 -3.69 -23.40
N ASP A 519 -14.41 -4.48 -24.16
CA ASP A 519 -15.16 -5.64 -23.71
C ASP A 519 -14.35 -6.92 -23.95
N ALA A 520 -13.19 -7.07 -23.31
CA ALA A 520 -12.51 -8.36 -23.21
C ALA A 520 -11.60 -8.40 -21.97
N GLY A 521 -12.17 -8.88 -20.86
CA GLY A 521 -11.38 -9.30 -19.71
C GLY A 521 -10.50 -10.49 -20.09
N THR A 522 -9.18 -10.28 -20.00
CA THR A 522 -8.15 -11.23 -19.53
C THR A 522 -6.79 -10.56 -19.68
N PHE A 523 -6.32 -9.87 -18.65
CA PHE A 523 -4.90 -9.50 -18.52
C PHE A 523 -4.34 -10.21 -17.29
N TYR A 524 -3.99 -11.49 -17.46
CA TYR A 524 -3.04 -12.15 -16.57
C TYR A 524 -1.62 -11.81 -17.04
N PRO A 525 -0.71 -11.32 -16.18
CA PRO A 525 0.69 -11.19 -16.54
C PRO A 525 1.35 -12.57 -16.41
N THR A 526 1.68 -13.21 -17.53
CA THR A 526 2.70 -14.27 -17.51
C THR A 526 4.06 -13.62 -17.28
N TYR A 527 4.59 -13.78 -16.07
CA TYR A 527 6.00 -13.56 -15.77
C TYR A 527 6.83 -14.54 -16.62
N SER A 528 7.53 -14.02 -17.63
CA SER A 528 8.65 -14.75 -18.25
C SER A 528 9.94 -14.27 -17.59
N SER A 529 10.39 -15.03 -16.59
CA SER A 529 11.75 -14.95 -16.07
C SER A 529 12.72 -15.50 -17.12
N SER A 530 13.63 -14.64 -17.58
CA SER A 530 14.83 -15.05 -18.29
C SER A 530 15.83 -15.62 -17.29
N GLU A 531 16.16 -16.90 -17.40
CA GLU A 531 17.48 -17.40 -16.98
C GLU A 531 17.84 -18.65 -17.80
N ASP A 532 18.89 -18.50 -18.61
CA ASP A 532 19.61 -19.57 -19.27
C ASP A 532 20.29 -20.47 -18.24
N THR A 533 20.19 -21.80 -18.38
CA THR A 533 21.37 -22.66 -18.65
C THR A 533 21.03 -24.16 -18.71
N LYS A 534 21.39 -24.75 -19.86
CA LYS A 534 21.97 -26.09 -20.09
C LYS A 534 21.74 -27.18 -19.02
N LYS A 535 21.10 -28.28 -19.44
CA LYS A 535 21.77 -29.58 -19.72
C LYS A 535 20.75 -30.57 -20.28
N GLY A 536 21.12 -31.21 -21.39
CA GLY A 536 20.33 -32.27 -21.99
C GLY A 536 20.59 -33.64 -21.36
N SER A 537 19.72 -34.55 -21.80
CA SER A 537 19.96 -35.99 -21.99
C SER A 537 19.65 -36.97 -20.85
N MET A 538 18.62 -37.77 -21.15
CA MET A 538 18.47 -39.23 -20.99
C MET A 538 17.90 -39.82 -19.69
N CYS A 539 16.79 -40.56 -19.91
CA CYS A 539 16.36 -41.86 -19.37
C CYS A 539 16.65 -42.11 -17.87
N CYS A 540 15.64 -42.29 -17.03
CA CYS A 540 14.68 -43.40 -16.96
C CYS A 540 13.57 -43.03 -15.97
#